data_AF-A0AA95FN98-F1
#
_entry.id   AF-A0AA95FN98-F1
#
_cell.length_a   1.000
_cell.length_b   1.000
_cell.length_c   1.000
_cell.angle_alpha   90.00
_cell.angle_beta   90.00
_cell.angle_gamma   90.00
#
_symmetry.space_group_name_H-M   'P 1'
#
loop_
_entity.id
_entity.type
_entity.pdbx_description
1 polymer ?
#
loop_
_entity_poly.entity_id
_entity_poly.type
_entity_poly.pdbx_seq_one_letter_code
_entity_poly.pdbx_strand_id
1 'polypeptide(L)'
;MILIEMISLIQQNKKDMFDSNQIIYFRIDSFRISENIDYLITVLGYKPYEIGVITFATSKPNRLKIQYDFTSEKVKLFSEVKLFRKV
;
A
#
# COMPACT_ATOMS: atom_id res chain seq x y z
N MET A 1 -5.73 -1.72 13.79
CA MET A 1 -6.43 -2.55 12.79
C MET A 1 -5.64 -3.83 12.65
N ILE A 2 -6.30 -4.97 12.85
CA ILE A 2 -5.67 -6.29 12.73
C ILE A 2 -5.47 -6.56 11.22
N LEU A 3 -4.32 -7.14 10.82
CA LEU A 3 -3.94 -7.38 9.42
C LEU A 3 -5.08 -7.99 8.58
N ILE A 4 -5.80 -8.94 9.16
CA ILE A 4 -6.92 -9.66 8.53
C ILE A 4 -8.07 -8.71 8.16
N GLU A 5 -8.44 -7.78 9.05
CA GLU A 5 -9.54 -6.84 8.80
C GLU A 5 -9.20 -5.88 7.66
N MET A 6 -7.96 -5.37 7.64
CA MET A 6 -7.49 -4.51 6.57
C MET A 6 -7.55 -5.24 5.23
N ILE A 7 -7.07 -6.48 5.18
CA ILE A 7 -7.10 -7.29 3.95
C ILE A 7 -8.53 -7.50 3.46
N SER A 8 -9.47 -7.84 4.36
CA SER A 8 -10.88 -7.97 4.00
C SER A 8 -11.45 -6.69 3.39
N LEU A 9 -11.09 -5.52 3.93
CA LEU A 9 -11.51 -4.24 3.37
C LEU A 9 -10.92 -3.96 1.99
N ILE A 10 -9.63 -4.31 1.76
CA ILE A 10 -9.01 -4.17 0.42
C ILE A 10 -9.71 -5.09 -0.59
N GLN A 11 -9.99 -6.33 -0.19
CA GLN A 11 -10.69 -7.28 -1.04
C GLN A 11 -12.11 -6.80 -1.37
N GLN A 12 -12.81 -6.26 -0.38
CA GLN A 12 -14.13 -5.66 -0.57
C GLN A 12 -14.08 -4.47 -1.53
N ASN A 13 -13.16 -3.52 -1.32
CA ASN A 13 -13.00 -2.36 -2.20
C ASN A 13 -12.72 -2.76 -3.65
N LYS A 14 -11.87 -3.78 -3.87
CA LYS A 14 -11.58 -4.32 -5.20
C LYS A 14 -12.82 -4.93 -5.86
N LYS A 15 -13.72 -5.53 -5.08
CA LYS A 15 -14.99 -6.07 -5.58
C LYS A 15 -15.98 -4.95 -5.91
N ASP A 16 -16.06 -3.94 -5.04
CA ASP A 16 -17.03 -2.85 -5.15
C ASP A 16 -16.64 -1.85 -6.25
N MET A 17 -15.35 -1.56 -6.43
CA MET A 17 -14.78 -0.68 -7.45
C MET A 17 -13.44 -1.21 -7.98
N PHE A 18 -13.49 -2.11 -8.96
CA PHE A 18 -12.31 -2.85 -9.44
C PHE A 18 -11.21 -1.98 -10.08
N ASP A 19 -11.58 -0.82 -10.64
CA ASP A 19 -10.66 0.13 -11.26
C ASP A 19 -10.21 1.25 -10.32
N SER A 20 -10.65 1.23 -9.06
CA SER A 20 -10.23 2.26 -8.11
C SER A 20 -8.80 2.04 -7.63
N ASN A 21 -8.03 3.13 -7.57
CA ASN A 21 -6.75 3.16 -6.87
C ASN A 21 -7.00 3.41 -5.38
N GLN A 22 -6.26 2.72 -4.51
CA GLN A 22 -6.43 2.79 -3.07
C GLN A 22 -5.14 3.21 -2.36
N ILE A 23 -5.27 4.15 -1.43
CA ILE A 23 -4.21 4.51 -0.48
C ILE A 23 -4.50 3.79 0.85
N ILE A 24 -3.49 3.10 1.38
CA ILE A 24 -3.54 2.43 2.67
C ILE A 24 -2.48 3.05 3.57
N TYR A 25 -2.91 3.51 4.74
CA TYR A 25 -2.00 4.02 5.75
C TYR A 25 -1.65 2.92 6.74
N PHE A 26 -0.38 2.55 6.79
CA PHE A 26 0.13 1.59 7.77
C PHE A 26 0.77 2.34 8.93
N ARG A 27 0.28 2.09 10.14
CA ARG A 27 1.00 2.41 11.38
C ARG A 27 1.74 1.14 11.81
N ILE A 28 2.94 0.93 11.27
CA ILE A 28 3.72 -0.29 11.50
C ILE A 28 5.20 0.05 11.75
N ASP A 29 5.75 -0.61 12.76
CA ASP A 29 7.15 -0.90 13.01
C ASP A 29 7.65 -1.80 11.86
N SER A 30 8.63 -1.30 11.08
CA SER A 30 9.07 -1.72 9.73
C SER A 30 9.10 -3.21 9.36
N PHE A 31 9.03 -4.12 10.31
CA PHE A 31 9.24 -5.55 10.15
C PHE A 31 8.08 -6.31 9.47
N ARG A 32 6.86 -5.74 9.41
CA ARG A 32 5.68 -6.47 8.86
C ARG A 32 5.25 -6.02 7.46
N ILE A 33 6.01 -5.13 6.82
CA ILE A 33 5.64 -4.58 5.51
C ILE A 33 5.76 -5.64 4.41
N SER A 34 6.80 -6.48 4.43
CA SER A 34 7.00 -7.56 3.47
C SER A 34 5.87 -8.58 3.52
N GLU A 35 5.47 -9.03 4.71
CA GLU A 35 4.35 -9.97 4.90
C GLU A 35 3.05 -9.44 4.29
N ASN A 36 2.78 -8.15 4.46
CA ASN A 36 1.58 -7.51 3.91
C ASN A 36 1.64 -7.50 2.38
N ILE A 37 2.78 -7.13 1.79
CA ILE A 37 2.97 -7.09 0.33
C ILE A 37 2.80 -8.49 -0.26
N ASP A 38 3.43 -9.49 0.35
CA ASP A 38 3.33 -10.89 -0.09
C ASP A 38 1.87 -11.35 -0.09
N TYR A 39 1.08 -10.96 0.91
CA TYR A 39 -0.33 -11.30 0.96
C TYR A 39 -1.16 -10.59 -0.13
N LEU A 40 -0.88 -9.31 -0.41
CA LEU A 40 -1.53 -8.58 -1.50
C LEU A 40 -1.27 -9.25 -2.86
N ILE A 41 -0.06 -9.76 -3.06
CA ILE A 41 0.32 -10.46 -4.29
C ILE A 41 -0.32 -11.84 -4.36
N THR A 42 -0.11 -12.65 -3.32
CA THR A 42 -0.47 -14.08 -3.33
C THR A 42 -1.96 -14.33 -3.16
N VAL A 43 -2.66 -13.53 -2.34
CA VAL A 43 -4.06 -13.77 -1.99
C VAL A 43 -5.01 -12.84 -2.75
N LEU A 44 -4.64 -11.56 -2.91
CA LEU A 44 -5.50 -10.59 -3.61
C LEU A 44 -5.16 -10.45 -5.10
N GLY A 45 -4.09 -11.09 -5.57
CA GLY A 45 -3.72 -11.13 -6.99
C GLY A 45 -3.24 -9.78 -7.54
N TYR A 46 -2.72 -8.89 -6.70
CA TYR A 46 -2.02 -7.71 -7.17
C TYR A 46 -0.69 -8.10 -7.79
N LYS A 47 -0.30 -7.41 -8.86
CA LYS A 47 1.03 -7.58 -9.43
C LYS A 47 2.03 -6.74 -8.63
N PRO A 48 3.30 -7.17 -8.49
CA PRO A 48 4.30 -6.42 -7.73
C PRO A 48 4.44 -4.95 -8.17
N TYR A 49 4.30 -4.68 -9.47
CA TYR A 49 4.38 -3.33 -10.02
C TYR A 49 3.14 -2.46 -9.76
N GLU A 50 2.00 -3.06 -9.38
CA GLU A 50 0.78 -2.34 -9.00
C GLU A 50 0.83 -1.85 -7.54
N ILE A 51 1.90 -2.17 -6.80
CA ILE A 51 2.07 -1.85 -5.38
C ILE A 51 3.23 -0.85 -5.20
N GLY A 52 2.93 0.33 -4.67
CA GLY A 52 3.90 1.36 -4.33
C GLY A 52 4.05 1.49 -2.81
N VAL A 53 5.28 1.42 -2.31
CA VAL A 53 5.57 1.47 -0.87
C VAL A 53 6.48 2.64 -0.54
N ILE A 54 5.95 3.59 0.24
CA ILE A 54 6.72 4.69 0.83
C ILE A 54 6.98 4.39 2.30
N THR A 55 8.24 4.16 2.61
CA THR A 55 8.77 4.06 3.97
C THR A 55 9.62 5.29 4.29
N PHE A 56 10.10 5.39 5.53
CA PHE A 56 11.10 6.39 5.91
C PHE A 56 12.37 6.34 5.04
N ALA A 57 12.80 5.13 4.65
CA ALA A 57 14.00 4.91 3.83
C ALA A 57 13.79 5.28 2.35
N THR A 58 12.54 5.46 1.90
CA THR A 58 12.27 5.84 0.51
C THR A 58 12.74 7.27 0.25
N SER A 59 13.65 7.45 -0.72
CA SER A 59 14.21 8.76 -1.09
C SER A 59 13.16 9.69 -1.70
N LYS A 60 13.35 11.01 -1.61
CA LYS A 60 12.43 12.01 -2.19
C LYS A 60 12.13 11.74 -3.68
N PRO A 61 13.12 11.47 -4.56
CA PRO A 61 12.83 11.13 -5.97
C PRO A 61 11.94 9.90 -6.12
N ASN A 62 12.19 8.85 -5.33
CA ASN A 62 11.38 7.62 -5.39
C ASN A 62 9.96 7.86 -4.87
N ARG A 63 9.78 8.71 -3.85
CA ARG A 63 8.43 9.10 -3.38
C ARG A 63 7.64 9.80 -4.48
N LEU A 64 8.27 10.74 -5.20
CA LEU A 64 7.63 11.46 -6.31
C LEU A 64 7.28 10.51 -7.47
N LYS A 65 8.18 9.58 -7.79
CA LYS A 65 7.91 8.56 -8.81
C LYS A 65 6.70 7.69 -8.44
N ILE A 66 6.64 7.19 -7.20
CA ILE A 66 5.51 6.38 -6.72
C ILE A 66 4.20 7.17 -6.75
N GLN A 67 4.22 8.45 -6.34
CA GLN A 67 3.04 9.32 -6.42
C GLN A 67 2.58 9.52 -7.86
N TYR A 68 3.51 9.77 -8.79
CA TYR A 68 3.19 9.90 -10.20
C TYR A 68 2.63 8.60 -10.80
N ASP A 69 3.24 7.45 -10.47
CA ASP A 69 2.80 6.14 -10.93
C ASP A 69 1.40 5.79 -10.37
N PHE A 70 1.05 6.27 -9.17
CA PHE A 70 -0.30 6.15 -8.60
C PHE A 70 -1.33 7.02 -9.33
N THR A 71 -1.01 8.28 -9.59
CA THR A 71 -1.91 9.19 -10.33
C THR A 71 -2.11 8.77 -11.79
N SER A 72 -1.15 8.02 -12.36
CA SER A 72 -1.23 7.48 -13.72
C SER A 72 -1.74 6.03 -13.80
N GLU A 73 -2.34 5.52 -12.71
CA GLU A 73 -2.96 4.18 -12.63
C GLU A 73 -1.99 3.00 -12.83
N LYS A 74 -0.68 3.25 -12.87
CA LYS A 74 0.35 2.20 -12.93
C LYS A 74 0.52 1.50 -11.58
N VAL A 75 0.33 2.25 -10.49
CA VAL A 75 0.26 1.75 -9.12
C VAL A 75 -1.17 1.88 -8.63
N LYS A 76 -1.78 0.76 -8.25
CA LYS A 76 -3.15 0.69 -7.75
C LYS A 76 -3.23 0.77 -6.24
N LEU A 77 -2.15 0.40 -5.54
CA LEU A 77 -2.11 0.37 -4.09
C LEU A 77 -0.89 1.12 -3.57
N PHE A 78 -1.13 2.14 -2.75
CA PHE A 78 -0.10 2.99 -2.18
C PHE A 78 -0.06 2.85 -0.67
N SER A 79 1.11 2.56 -0.11
CA SER A 79 1.34 2.48 1.34
C SER A 79 2.24 3.62 1.81
N GLU A 80 1.74 4.50 2.68
CA GLU A 80 2.56 5.50 3.39
C GLU A 80 2.70 5.15 4.86
N VAL A 81 3.94 5.00 5.33
CA VAL A 81 4.27 4.85 6.75
C VAL A 81 4.52 6.23 7.37
N LYS A 82 3.55 6.77 8.12
CA LYS A 82 3.74 8.00 8.91
C LYS A 82 4.13 7.66 10.35
N LEU A 83 5.33 8.08 10.75
CA LEU A 83 5.74 8.13 12.16
C LEU A 83 5.01 9.30 12.83
N PHE A 84 3.95 9.01 13.57
CA PHE A 84 3.41 9.98 14.52
C PHE A 84 4.38 10.08 15.69
N ARG A 85 5.16 11.17 15.77
CA ARG A 85 5.74 11.56 17.05
C ARG A 85 4.56 11.79 17.99
N LYS A 86 4.50 11.06 19.11
CA LYS A 86 3.71 11.51 20.27
C LYS A 86 4.27 12.88 20.63
N VAL A 87 3.50 13.93 20.35
CA VAL A 87 3.68 15.24 20.98
C VAL A 87 3.06 15.15 22.36
#